data_AF-R5Y2T2-F1
#
_entry.id   AF-R5Y2T2-F1
#
_cell.length_a   1.000
_cell.length_b   1.000
_cell.length_c   1.000
_cell.angle_alpha   90.00
_cell.angle_beta   90.00
_cell.angle_gamma   90.00
#
_symmetry.space_group_name_H-M   'P 1'
#
loop_
_entity.id
_entity.type
_entity.pdbx_description
1 polymer ?
#
loop_
_entity_poly.entity_id
_entity_poly.type
_entity_poly.pdbx_seq_one_letter_code
_entity_poly.pdbx_strand_id
1 'polypeptide(L)'
;MKKNVFRVILAVVLVATVVVFTVSVGAVTAAHYKRGTYEGSGRGKFSDVVLSVKIRRDKITAIDVISQNETPNYWKRAVAVIDRIIESNNTAVDGVTGATKSSNAIKAAVDNALKQATVYGDVSFLTPEFLKNITDIFIRALSFIKVACS
;
A
#
# COMPACT_ATOMS: atom_id res chain seq x y z
N MET A 1 2.24 45.40 26.09
CA MET A 1 1.24 44.78 25.18
C MET A 1 1.86 43.97 24.04
N LYS A 2 2.98 44.38 23.42
CA LYS A 2 3.61 43.66 22.28
C LYS A 2 4.16 42.24 22.59
N LYS A 3 4.65 41.98 23.80
CA LYS A 3 5.25 40.69 24.20
C LYS A 3 4.24 39.53 24.33
N ASN A 4 3.00 39.84 24.72
CA ASN A 4 1.95 38.82 24.90
C ASN A 4 1.32 38.45 23.55
N VAL A 5 1.19 39.42 22.64
CA VAL A 5 0.71 39.19 21.26
C VAL A 5 1.72 38.37 20.46
N PHE A 6 3.03 38.63 20.61
CA PHE A 6 4.10 37.84 19.98
C PHE A 6 4.09 36.36 20.44
N ARG A 7 3.85 36.12 21.73
CA ARG A 7 3.72 34.77 22.29
C ARG A 7 2.54 33.98 21.73
N VAL A 8 1.40 34.65 21.51
CA VAL A 8 0.20 34.01 20.93
C VAL A 8 0.41 33.68 19.46
N ILE A 9 0.98 34.60 18.68
CA ILE A 9 1.24 34.37 17.24
C ILE A 9 2.23 33.22 17.05
N LEU A 10 3.30 33.15 17.85
CA LEU A 10 4.30 32.10 17.75
C LEU A 10 3.76 30.72 18.15
N ALA A 11 2.91 30.65 19.19
CA ALA A 11 2.26 29.40 19.60
C ALA A 11 1.31 28.86 18.52
N VAL A 12 0.57 29.75 17.85
CA VAL A 12 -0.33 29.38 16.75
C VAL A 12 0.47 28.88 15.53
N VAL A 13 1.62 29.49 15.21
CA VAL A 13 2.51 29.03 14.13
C VAL A 13 3.11 27.66 14.45
N LEU A 14 3.55 27.42 15.69
CA LEU A 14 4.11 26.13 16.10
C LEU A 14 3.07 25.01 16.03
N VAL A 15 1.86 25.27 16.53
CA VAL A 15 0.74 24.31 16.45
C VAL A 15 0.34 24.08 14.99
N ALA A 16 0.30 25.10 14.15
CA ALA A 16 0.02 24.96 12.73
C ALA A 16 1.08 24.11 12.01
N THR A 17 2.38 24.28 12.32
CA THR A 17 3.44 23.45 11.74
C THR A 17 3.40 22.00 12.20
N VAL A 18 3.02 21.74 13.45
CA VAL A 18 2.82 20.37 13.97
C VAL A 18 1.63 19.71 13.29
N VAL A 19 0.53 20.44 13.09
CA VAL A 19 -0.66 19.93 12.37
C VAL A 19 -0.34 19.66 10.89
N VAL A 20 0.49 20.49 10.25
CA VAL A 20 0.93 20.25 8.86
C VAL A 20 1.86 19.03 8.77
N PHE A 21 2.73 18.83 9.75
CA PHE A 21 3.60 17.66 9.80
C PHE A 21 2.81 16.36 10.04
N THR A 22 1.81 16.36 10.92
CA THR A 22 0.99 15.16 11.18
C THR A 22 0.10 14.78 10.01
N VAL A 23 -0.39 15.74 9.20
CA VAL A 23 -1.18 15.44 8.00
C VAL A 23 -0.32 14.83 6.88
N SER A 24 0.96 15.21 6.77
CA SER A 24 1.85 14.70 5.72
C SER A 24 2.24 13.22 5.88
N VAL A 25 2.19 12.67 7.10
CA VAL A 25 2.55 11.26 7.37
C VAL A 25 1.43 10.29 6.98
N GLY A 26 0.18 10.75 6.90
CA GLY A 26 -0.96 9.91 6.52
C GLY A 26 -1.01 9.52 5.04
N ALA A 27 -0.23 10.17 4.18
CA ALA A 27 -0.25 9.95 2.73
C ALA A 27 0.76 8.89 2.25
N VAL A 28 1.60 8.35 3.14
CA VAL A 28 2.62 7.34 2.79
C VAL A 28 2.09 5.91 2.99
N THR A 29 0.84 5.65 2.59
CA THR A 29 0.25 4.31 2.60
C THR A 29 0.07 3.78 1.19
N ALA A 30 1.07 3.98 0.33
CA ALA A 30 1.17 3.14 -0.85
C ALA A 30 1.36 1.70 -0.35
N ALA A 31 0.42 0.82 -0.70
CA ALA A 31 0.52 -0.59 -0.38
C ALA A 31 1.79 -1.11 -1.07
N HIS A 32 2.78 -1.52 -0.26
CA HIS A 32 4.01 -2.09 -0.78
C HIS A 32 3.93 -3.60 -0.74
N TYR A 33 4.35 -4.25 -1.83
CA TYR A 33 4.43 -5.69 -1.89
C TYR A 33 5.79 -6.19 -1.45
N LYS A 34 5.80 -7.11 -0.49
CA LYS A 34 7.00 -7.84 -0.11
C LYS A 34 7.46 -8.70 -1.29
N ARG A 35 8.77 -8.72 -1.55
CA ARG A 35 9.38 -9.62 -2.54
C ARG A 35 9.14 -11.07 -2.09
N GLY A 36 8.57 -11.87 -2.97
CA GLY A 36 8.27 -13.26 -2.67
C GLY A 36 7.56 -13.95 -3.82
N THR A 37 7.17 -15.19 -3.58
CA THR A 37 6.24 -15.93 -4.42
C THR A 37 5.03 -16.24 -3.54
N TYR A 38 3.85 -15.91 -4.04
CA TYR A 38 2.60 -15.97 -3.30
C TYR A 38 1.59 -16.78 -4.09
N GLU A 39 0.93 -17.70 -3.43
CA GLU A 39 -0.11 -18.50 -4.06
C GLU A 39 -1.47 -17.87 -3.80
N GLY A 40 -2.28 -17.77 -4.84
CA GLY A 40 -3.63 -17.23 -4.76
C GLY A 40 -4.60 -18.13 -5.50
N SER A 41 -5.81 -18.23 -4.98
CA SER A 41 -6.89 -19.00 -5.58
C SER A 41 -8.07 -18.10 -5.95
N GLY A 42 -8.76 -18.45 -7.02
CA GLY A 42 -9.93 -17.71 -7.51
C GLY A 42 -10.99 -18.66 -8.04
N ARG A 43 -12.25 -18.40 -7.71
CA ARG A 43 -13.36 -19.26 -8.11
C ARG A 43 -13.67 -19.15 -9.61
N GLY A 44 -13.46 -20.24 -10.33
CA GLY A 44 -13.86 -20.42 -11.73
C GLY A 44 -15.33 -20.81 -11.89
N LYS A 45 -15.69 -21.27 -13.09
CA LYS A 45 -17.03 -21.76 -13.37
C LYS A 45 -17.24 -23.18 -12.83
N PHE A 46 -16.22 -24.03 -12.92
CA PHE A 46 -16.31 -25.45 -12.55
C PHE A 46 -15.39 -25.83 -11.39
N SER A 47 -14.31 -25.08 -11.19
CA SER A 47 -13.32 -25.34 -10.14
C SER A 47 -12.65 -24.05 -9.68
N ASP A 48 -11.94 -24.12 -8.57
CA ASP A 48 -11.06 -23.05 -8.15
C ASP A 48 -9.75 -23.11 -8.96
N VAL A 49 -9.31 -21.96 -9.46
CA VAL A 49 -8.05 -21.78 -10.19
C VAL A 49 -6.99 -21.31 -9.22
N VAL A 50 -5.86 -22.01 -9.16
CA VAL A 50 -4.73 -21.71 -8.26
C VAL A 50 -3.53 -21.25 -9.08
N LEU A 51 -3.02 -20.06 -8.76
CA LEU A 51 -1.90 -19.42 -9.43
C LEU A 51 -0.78 -19.09 -8.44
N SER A 52 0.47 -19.16 -8.90
CA SER A 52 1.65 -18.68 -8.19
C SER A 52 2.07 -17.34 -8.77
N VAL A 53 2.12 -16.29 -7.95
CA VAL A 53 2.48 -14.93 -8.36
C VAL A 53 3.84 -14.57 -7.77
N LYS A 54 4.80 -14.26 -8.64
CA LYS A 54 6.15 -13.86 -8.23
C LYS A 54 6.31 -12.34 -8.29
N ILE A 55 6.65 -11.75 -7.15
CA ILE A 55 6.79 -10.31 -6.99
C ILE A 55 8.25 -9.95 -6.76
N ARG A 56 8.78 -8.99 -7.52
CA ARG A 56 10.12 -8.42 -7.34
C ARG A 56 10.06 -6.91 -7.51
N ARG A 57 10.69 -6.19 -6.57
CA ARG A 57 10.74 -4.71 -6.58
C ARG A 57 9.34 -4.10 -6.76
N ASP A 58 8.37 -4.59 -6.00
CA ASP A 58 6.99 -4.09 -6.01
C ASP A 58 6.24 -4.30 -7.35
N LYS A 59 6.75 -5.19 -8.20
CA LYS A 59 6.15 -5.53 -9.50
C LYS A 59 5.91 -7.02 -9.64
N ILE A 60 4.82 -7.36 -10.30
CA ILE A 60 4.48 -8.72 -10.73
C ILE A 60 5.44 -9.07 -11.87
N THR A 61 6.23 -10.12 -11.69
CA THR A 61 7.25 -10.54 -12.67
C THR A 61 6.90 -11.83 -13.39
N ALA A 62 6.12 -12.69 -12.75
CA ALA A 62 5.64 -13.93 -13.34
C ALA A 62 4.37 -14.37 -12.63
N ILE A 63 3.51 -15.05 -13.37
CA ILE A 63 2.31 -15.70 -12.86
C ILE A 63 2.30 -17.10 -13.46
N ASP A 64 2.45 -18.12 -12.63
CA ASP A 64 2.48 -19.52 -13.03
C ASP A 64 1.16 -20.20 -12.64
N VAL A 65 0.65 -21.08 -13.49
CA VAL A 65 -0.59 -21.83 -13.22
C VAL A 65 -0.25 -23.10 -12.47
N ILE A 66 -0.69 -23.21 -11.21
CA ILE A 66 -0.46 -24.41 -10.39
C ILE A 66 -1.54 -25.45 -10.68
N SER A 67 -2.81 -25.04 -10.65
CA SER A 67 -3.95 -25.93 -10.86
C SER A 67 -5.14 -25.19 -11.46
N GLN A 68 -5.81 -25.83 -12.40
CA GLN A 68 -7.06 -25.35 -12.99
C GLN A 68 -7.85 -26.54 -13.53
N ASN A 69 -9.18 -26.48 -13.45
CA ASN A 69 -10.07 -27.44 -14.09
C ASN A 69 -11.24 -26.69 -14.76
N GLU A 70 -10.90 -25.77 -15.66
CA GLU A 70 -11.84 -25.02 -16.48
C GLU A 70 -11.99 -25.67 -17.87
N THR A 71 -12.99 -25.26 -18.65
CA THR A 71 -13.14 -25.77 -20.02
C THR A 71 -11.96 -25.30 -20.89
N PRO A 72 -11.25 -26.20 -21.60
CA PRO A 72 -10.00 -25.87 -22.29
C PRO A 72 -10.09 -24.69 -23.26
N ASN A 73 -11.19 -24.57 -24.01
CA ASN A 73 -11.37 -23.49 -24.99
C ASN A 73 -11.56 -22.12 -24.32
N TYR A 74 -12.24 -22.07 -23.17
CA TYR A 74 -12.40 -20.83 -22.40
C TYR A 74 -11.11 -20.47 -21.66
N TRP A 75 -10.42 -21.47 -21.10
CA TRP A 75 -9.14 -21.28 -20.42
C TRP A 75 -8.08 -20.69 -21.36
N LYS A 76 -7.88 -21.27 -22.55
CA LYS A 76 -6.93 -20.76 -23.56
C LYS A 76 -7.14 -19.28 -23.88
N ARG A 77 -8.40 -18.83 -23.89
CA ARG A 77 -8.74 -17.42 -24.13
C ARG A 77 -8.50 -16.57 -22.89
N ALA A 78 -8.83 -17.07 -21.71
CA ALA A 78 -8.66 -16.36 -20.44
C ALA A 78 -7.19 -16.18 -20.04
N VAL A 79 -6.28 -17.08 -20.44
CA VAL A 79 -4.84 -16.97 -20.15
C VAL A 79 -4.25 -15.64 -20.65
N ALA A 80 -4.77 -15.05 -21.73
CA ALA A 80 -4.34 -13.73 -22.21
C ALA A 80 -4.55 -12.60 -21.18
N VAL A 81 -5.40 -12.80 -20.17
CA VAL A 81 -5.59 -11.86 -19.05
C VAL A 81 -4.34 -11.83 -18.17
N ILE A 82 -3.61 -12.94 -18.04
CA ILE A 82 -2.38 -13.02 -17.25
C ILE A 82 -1.33 -12.05 -17.81
N ASP A 83 -1.11 -12.06 -19.13
CA ASP A 83 -0.15 -11.18 -19.78
C ASP A 83 -0.52 -9.71 -19.55
N ARG A 84 -1.80 -9.34 -19.71
CA ARG A 84 -2.30 -7.99 -19.43
C ARG A 84 -2.07 -7.56 -17.99
N ILE A 85 -2.21 -8.47 -17.03
CA ILE A 85 -1.94 -8.18 -15.60
C ILE A 85 -0.46 -7.90 -15.38
N ILE A 86 0.44 -8.68 -16.01
CA ILE A 86 1.89 -8.48 -15.90
C ILE A 86 2.29 -7.14 -16.56
N GLU A 87 1.75 -6.84 -17.74
CA GLU A 87 2.03 -5.61 -18.48
C GLU A 87 1.53 -4.35 -17.76
N SER A 88 0.30 -4.40 -17.25
CA SER A 88 -0.31 -3.27 -16.52
C SER A 88 0.13 -3.19 -15.06
N ASN A 89 0.75 -4.25 -14.54
CA ASN A 89 1.05 -4.44 -13.12
C ASN A 89 -0.19 -4.21 -12.22
N ASN A 90 -1.38 -4.57 -12.71
CA ASN A 90 -2.66 -4.35 -12.02
C ASN A 90 -3.65 -5.48 -12.33
N THR A 91 -4.52 -5.81 -11.38
CA THR A 91 -5.60 -6.81 -11.55
C THR A 91 -6.85 -6.23 -12.23
N ALA A 92 -6.98 -4.90 -12.29
CA ALA A 92 -8.09 -4.18 -12.92
C ALA A 92 -7.97 -4.10 -14.46
N VAL A 93 -7.70 -5.23 -15.11
CA VAL A 93 -7.65 -5.35 -16.58
C VAL A 93 -8.96 -5.89 -17.14
N ASP A 94 -9.19 -5.70 -18.44
CA ASP A 94 -10.36 -6.25 -19.10
C ASP A 94 -10.31 -7.77 -19.24
N GLY A 95 -11.44 -8.41 -19.00
CA GLY A 95 -11.62 -9.85 -19.25
C GLY A 95 -11.79 -10.15 -20.73
N VAL A 96 -11.85 -11.44 -21.07
CA VAL A 96 -12.10 -11.88 -22.46
C VAL A 96 -13.56 -12.27 -22.64
N THR A 97 -14.23 -11.69 -23.64
CA THR A 97 -15.64 -11.96 -23.96
C THR A 97 -15.89 -13.44 -24.17
N GLY A 98 -16.88 -14.03 -23.48
CA GLY A 98 -17.16 -15.46 -23.55
C GLY A 98 -16.23 -16.35 -22.71
N ALA A 99 -15.22 -15.78 -22.04
CA ALA A 99 -14.41 -16.45 -21.02
C ALA A 99 -14.41 -15.65 -19.70
N THR A 100 -15.52 -14.95 -19.41
CA THR A 100 -15.63 -14.01 -18.29
C THR A 100 -15.39 -14.67 -16.93
N LYS A 101 -15.95 -15.86 -16.70
CA LYS A 101 -15.79 -16.57 -15.42
C LYS A 101 -14.33 -16.98 -15.17
N SER A 102 -13.69 -17.57 -16.16
CA SER A 102 -12.27 -17.94 -16.08
C SER A 102 -11.36 -16.70 -15.99
N SER A 103 -11.69 -15.62 -16.71
CA SER A 103 -10.98 -14.32 -16.61
C SER A 103 -11.07 -13.73 -15.20
N ASN A 104 -12.25 -13.77 -14.59
CA ASN A 104 -12.46 -13.26 -13.24
C ASN A 104 -11.78 -14.15 -12.19
N ALA A 105 -11.73 -15.47 -12.41
CA ALA A 105 -11.00 -16.40 -11.55
C ALA A 105 -9.50 -16.07 -11.52
N ILE A 106 -8.89 -15.80 -12.69
CA ILE A 106 -7.49 -15.37 -12.79
C ILE A 106 -7.27 -14.07 -12.01
N LYS A 107 -8.11 -13.05 -12.23
CA LYS A 107 -8.00 -11.76 -11.51
C LYS A 107 -8.11 -11.94 -10.00
N ALA A 108 -9.07 -12.75 -9.54
CA ALA A 108 -9.28 -13.02 -8.13
C ALA A 108 -8.10 -13.80 -7.50
N ALA A 109 -7.55 -14.78 -8.22
CA ALA A 109 -6.37 -15.52 -7.78
C ALA A 109 -5.16 -14.58 -7.62
N VAL A 110 -4.90 -13.71 -8.59
CA VAL A 110 -3.81 -12.73 -8.48
C VAL A 110 -4.07 -11.74 -7.36
N ASP A 111 -5.29 -11.21 -7.22
CA ASP A 111 -5.66 -10.28 -6.14
C ASP A 111 -5.44 -10.91 -4.75
N ASN A 112 -5.82 -12.18 -4.57
CA ASN A 112 -5.59 -12.92 -3.34
C ASN A 112 -4.09 -13.16 -3.06
N ALA A 113 -3.27 -13.36 -4.08
CA ALA A 113 -1.82 -13.45 -3.93
C ALA A 113 -1.20 -12.09 -3.56
N LEU A 114 -1.66 -11.00 -4.20
CA LEU A 114 -1.22 -9.64 -3.89
C LEU A 114 -1.59 -9.23 -2.46
N LYS A 115 -2.79 -9.56 -2.00
CA LYS A 115 -3.22 -9.31 -0.61
C LYS A 115 -2.30 -9.95 0.43
N GLN A 116 -1.79 -11.14 0.15
CA GLN A 116 -0.80 -11.81 1.02
C GLN A 116 0.58 -11.15 0.95
N ALA A 117 0.90 -10.55 -0.19
CA ALA A 117 2.14 -9.80 -0.37
C ALA A 117 2.08 -8.38 0.21
N THR A 118 0.88 -7.82 0.38
CA THR A 118 0.68 -6.46 0.88
C THR A 118 1.24 -6.32 2.29
N VAL A 119 2.21 -5.43 2.42
CA VAL A 119 2.69 -4.90 3.69
C VAL A 119 2.15 -3.49 3.82
N TYR A 120 1.43 -3.22 4.91
CA TYR A 120 1.11 -1.85 5.29
C TYR A 120 2.42 -1.19 5.68
N GLY A 121 2.80 -0.12 4.98
CA GLY A 121 4.06 0.59 5.21
C GLY A 121 4.32 0.73 6.70
N ASP A 122 5.41 0.13 7.16
CA ASP A 122 5.72 0.04 8.57
C ASP A 122 5.80 1.45 9.16
N VAL A 123 4.79 1.81 9.96
CA VAL A 123 4.84 2.96 10.88
C VAL A 123 5.78 2.69 12.06
N SER A 124 6.63 1.67 11.97
CA SER A 124 7.61 1.29 12.98
C SER A 124 8.63 2.40 13.25
N PHE A 125 8.76 3.37 12.35
CA PHE A 125 9.50 4.62 12.59
C PHE A 125 8.82 5.54 13.63
N LEU A 126 7.50 5.47 13.79
CA LEU A 126 6.74 6.20 14.83
C LEU A 126 6.86 5.49 16.19
N THR A 127 8.08 5.19 16.62
CA THR A 127 8.25 4.61 17.95
C THR A 127 7.91 5.64 19.04
N PRO A 128 7.50 5.20 20.24
CA PRO A 128 7.32 6.07 21.39
C PRO A 128 8.57 6.90 21.68
N GLU A 129 9.78 6.37 21.44
CA GLU A 129 11.04 7.10 21.57
C GLU A 129 11.18 8.22 20.55
N PHE A 130 10.78 7.98 19.29
CA PHE A 130 10.78 9.01 18.25
C PHE A 130 9.83 10.15 18.64
N LEU A 131 8.62 9.83 19.07
CA LEU A 131 7.64 10.81 19.53
C LEU A 131 8.14 11.61 20.75
N LYS A 132 8.76 10.91 21.72
CA LYS A 132 9.34 11.54 22.91
C LYS A 132 10.48 12.50 22.55
N ASN A 133 11.37 12.11 21.64
CA ASN A 133 12.45 12.98 21.15
C ASN A 133 11.92 14.23 20.45
N ILE A 134 10.89 14.08 19.62
CA ILE A 134 10.24 15.22 18.96
C ILE A 134 9.63 16.15 20.02
N THR A 135 8.90 15.62 21.01
CA THR A 135 8.35 16.45 22.08
C THR A 135 9.44 17.13 22.93
N ASP A 136 10.54 16.45 23.22
CA ASP A 136 11.67 17.00 23.99
C ASP A 136 12.37 18.13 23.22
N ILE A 137 12.47 18.04 21.88
CA ILE A 137 12.99 19.13 21.02
C ILE A 137 12.10 20.37 21.14
N PHE A 138 10.77 20.19 21.04
CA PHE A 138 9.84 21.31 21.14
C PHE A 138 9.84 21.96 22.52
N ILE A 139 9.88 21.16 23.60
CA ILE A 139 9.95 21.66 24.98
C ILE A 139 11.23 22.45 25.21
N ARG A 140 12.37 21.97 24.71
CA ARG A 140 13.65 22.71 24.78
C ARG A 140 13.60 24.01 24.00
N ALA A 141 13.08 23.99 22.76
CA ALA A 141 12.92 25.21 21.96
C ALA A 141 12.06 26.26 22.68
N LEU A 142 10.96 25.84 23.30
CA LEU A 142 10.10 26.69 24.13
C LEU A 142 10.83 27.27 25.35
N SER A 143 11.69 26.47 26.00
CA SER A 143 12.50 26.91 27.14
C SER A 143 13.53 27.96 26.73
N PHE A 144 14.23 27.77 25.60
CA PHE A 144 15.20 28.74 25.08
C PHE A 144 14.55 30.07 24.69
N ILE A 145 13.35 30.05 24.11
CA ILE A 145 12.59 31.27 23.77
C ILE A 145 12.16 32.04 25.02
N LYS A 146 11.82 31.33 26.11
CA LYS A 146 11.46 31.96 27.39
C LYS A 146 12.65 32.71 28.01
N VAL A 147 13.87 32.20 27.82
CA VAL A 147 15.12 32.85 28.24
C VAL A 147 15.46 34.03 27.33
N ALA A 148 15.32 33.89 26.02
CA ALA A 148 15.63 34.96 25.05
C ALA A 148 14.64 36.14 25.07
N CYS A 149 13.45 35.95 25.65
CA CYS A 149 12.39 36.97 25.71
C CYS A 149 12.16 37.53 27.13
N SER A 150 13.02 37.13 28.09
CA SER A 150 13.08 37.73 29.43
C SER A 150 13.79 39.07 29.42
#